data_AF-A0A1I7VNH9-F1
#
_entry.id   AF-A0A1I7VNH9-F1
#
_cell.length_a   1.000
_cell.length_b   1.000
_cell.length_c   1.000
_cell.angle_alpha   90.00
_cell.angle_beta   90.00
_cell.angle_gamma   90.00
#
_symmetry.space_group_name_H-M   'P 1'
#
loop_
_entity.id
_entity.type
_entity.pdbx_description
1 polymer ?
#
loop_
_entity_poly.entity_id
_entity_poly.type
_entity_poly.pdbx_seq_one_letter_code
_entity_poly.pdbx_strand_id
1 'polypeptide(L)'
;MEEESPPFVSAGENSGIKGEELQQSSSSSEWCIDSEIRLFKKLLSHKPAGVSKHFHMGCLVDYMNNVYEDEDTDFEDVLTSEDLHELTTKRNTTGKPRVFRPRYKIRPTAGLIWEKLENMYDMKEIEKNEAIPEGLLEKSEFCLPEDDFGDLLRKKDELNRGFVAPQTGGGQSVPRRKQRDSASLVAAG
;
A
#
# COMPACT_ATOMS: atom_id res chain seq x y z
N MET A 1 -41.02 -78.86 28.10
CA MET A 1 -41.52 -77.78 27.22
C MET A 1 -40.28 -77.03 26.76
N GLU A 2 -39.53 -77.61 25.81
CA GLU A 2 -39.73 -77.48 24.35
C GLU A 2 -39.39 -76.05 23.92
N GLU A 3 -38.18 -75.75 23.42
CA GLU A 3 -37.49 -76.10 22.15
C GLU A 3 -37.50 -74.88 21.19
N GLU A 4 -36.37 -74.72 20.49
CA GLU A 4 -36.14 -74.00 19.22
C GLU A 4 -35.88 -72.46 19.16
N SER A 5 -34.75 -72.15 18.53
CA SER A 5 -34.44 -70.97 17.69
C SER A 5 -34.34 -71.45 16.21
N PRO A 6 -34.07 -70.59 15.20
CA PRO A 6 -34.68 -69.33 14.72
C PRO A 6 -35.22 -69.50 13.26
N PRO A 7 -35.56 -68.42 12.49
CA PRO A 7 -34.69 -68.11 11.35
C PRO A 7 -34.62 -66.62 10.91
N PHE A 8 -33.69 -66.42 9.96
CA PHE A 8 -33.22 -65.22 9.25
C PHE A 8 -34.07 -64.87 7.99
N VAL A 9 -33.82 -63.67 7.40
CA VAL A 9 -34.33 -63.03 6.13
C VAL A 9 -35.75 -62.43 6.12
N SER A 10 -36.08 -61.26 5.53
CA SER A 10 -35.69 -60.69 4.21
C SER A 10 -35.94 -59.16 4.06
N ALA A 11 -35.11 -58.55 3.20
CA ALA A 11 -35.38 -57.61 2.09
C ALA A 11 -36.05 -56.22 2.28
N GLY A 12 -35.40 -55.21 1.66
CA GLY A 12 -35.97 -53.92 1.19
C GLY A 12 -35.90 -52.80 2.23
N GLU A 13 -35.52 -51.54 1.97
CA GLU A 13 -35.39 -50.80 0.72
C GLU A 13 -34.33 -49.70 0.86
N ASN A 14 -33.68 -49.43 -0.27
CA ASN A 14 -32.88 -48.27 -0.58
C ASN A 14 -33.63 -46.96 -0.24
N SER A 15 -33.12 -46.19 0.72
CA SER A 15 -33.41 -44.75 0.77
C SER A 15 -32.08 -44.02 0.79
N GLY A 16 -31.78 -43.44 -0.36
CA GLY A 16 -30.51 -42.83 -0.68
C GLY A 16 -30.06 -41.85 0.39
N ILE A 17 -28.76 -41.93 0.70
CA ILE A 17 -28.01 -40.79 1.20
C ILE A 17 -28.23 -39.70 0.15
N LYS A 18 -29.17 -38.78 0.46
CA LYS A 18 -29.23 -37.50 -0.22
C LYS A 18 -27.93 -36.82 0.13
N GLY A 19 -26.96 -36.96 -0.76
CA GLY A 19 -25.88 -36.01 -0.87
C GLY A 19 -26.53 -34.65 -0.89
N GLU A 20 -26.43 -33.96 0.23
CA GLU A 20 -26.80 -32.57 0.39
C GLU A 20 -25.77 -31.73 -0.36
N GLU A 21 -25.81 -31.85 -1.68
CA GLU A 21 -25.30 -30.85 -2.60
C GLU A 21 -26.31 -29.69 -2.59
N LEU A 22 -26.32 -28.94 -1.50
CA LEU A 22 -27.07 -27.70 -1.42
C LEU A 22 -26.15 -26.55 -1.82
N GLN A 23 -26.02 -26.41 -3.15
CA GLN A 23 -25.94 -25.14 -3.87
C GLN A 23 -25.32 -24.00 -3.06
N GLN A 24 -23.99 -24.01 -2.98
CA GLN A 24 -23.22 -22.83 -2.63
C GLN A 24 -23.35 -21.84 -3.80
N SER A 25 -24.45 -21.08 -3.80
CA SER A 25 -24.55 -19.81 -4.52
C SER A 25 -23.63 -18.80 -3.84
N SER A 26 -22.34 -19.14 -3.80
CA SER A 26 -21.29 -18.33 -3.20
C SER A 26 -21.22 -17.03 -3.96
N SER A 27 -21.65 -15.96 -3.30
CA SER A 27 -21.49 -14.61 -3.81
C SER A 27 -20.01 -14.37 -4.11
N SER A 28 -19.70 -13.60 -5.15
CA SER A 28 -18.31 -13.25 -5.48
C SER A 28 -17.58 -12.42 -4.42
N SER A 29 -18.22 -12.18 -3.26
CA SER A 29 -17.69 -11.43 -2.13
C SER A 29 -17.41 -12.31 -0.91
N GLU A 30 -17.62 -13.63 -1.00
CA GLU A 30 -17.36 -14.55 0.11
C GLU A 30 -15.86 -14.89 0.22
N TRP A 31 -15.30 -14.73 1.42
CA TRP A 31 -13.92 -15.10 1.74
C TRP A 31 -13.80 -16.61 1.90
N CYS A 32 -12.89 -17.23 1.15
CA CYS A 32 -12.49 -18.62 1.36
C CYS A 32 -11.14 -18.72 2.06
N ILE A 33 -10.80 -19.91 2.55
CA ILE A 33 -9.54 -20.18 3.26
C ILE A 33 -8.32 -19.72 2.45
N ASP A 34 -8.25 -20.03 1.15
CA ASP A 34 -7.14 -19.61 0.28
C ASP A 34 -6.99 -18.07 0.25
N SER A 35 -8.11 -17.34 0.15
CA SER A 35 -8.10 -15.87 0.14
C SER A 35 -7.73 -15.27 1.49
N GLU A 36 -8.13 -15.88 2.61
CA GLU A 36 -7.75 -15.43 3.95
C GLU A 36 -6.26 -15.66 4.21
N ILE A 37 -5.76 -16.85 3.89
CA ILE A 37 -4.33 -17.17 4.01
C ILE A 37 -3.49 -16.18 3.19
N ARG A 38 -3.89 -15.90 1.94
CA ARG A 38 -3.18 -14.93 1.11
C ARG A 38 -3.22 -13.54 1.73
N LEU A 39 -4.37 -13.08 2.23
CA LEU A 39 -4.46 -11.79 2.93
C LEU A 39 -3.47 -11.73 4.10
N PHE A 40 -3.42 -12.77 4.95
CA PHE A 40 -2.49 -12.80 6.09
C PHE A 40 -1.04 -12.79 5.65
N LYS A 41 -0.66 -13.57 4.62
CA LYS A 41 0.69 -13.55 4.06
C LYS A 41 1.06 -12.13 3.59
N LYS A 42 0.14 -11.41 2.93
CA LYS A 42 0.38 -10.04 2.43
C LYS A 42 0.37 -8.96 3.52
N LEU A 43 -0.33 -9.16 4.63
CA LEU A 43 -0.27 -8.24 5.77
C LEU A 43 1.12 -8.19 6.43
N LEU A 44 1.94 -9.24 6.27
CA LEU A 44 3.31 -9.27 6.79
C LEU A 44 4.22 -8.23 6.12
N SER A 45 3.97 -7.92 4.85
CA SER A 45 4.75 -6.94 4.06
C SER A 45 4.02 -5.62 3.85
N HIS A 46 2.70 -5.58 4.00
CA HIS A 46 1.89 -4.39 3.81
C HIS A 46 1.03 -4.13 5.04
N LYS A 47 1.44 -3.15 5.83
CA LYS A 47 0.75 -2.76 7.06
C LYS A 47 -0.30 -1.68 6.78
N PRO A 48 -1.59 -1.98 6.82
CA PRO A 48 -2.63 -1.02 6.52
C PRO A 48 -2.99 -0.27 7.82
N ALA A 49 -2.03 0.43 8.41
CA ALA A 49 -2.23 1.24 9.62
C ALA A 49 -1.24 2.41 9.64
N GLY A 50 -1.59 3.47 10.35
CA GLY A 50 -0.75 4.66 10.50
C GLY A 50 -0.72 5.55 9.27
N VAL A 51 0.36 6.32 9.13
CA VAL A 51 0.47 7.39 8.12
C VAL A 51 0.32 6.88 6.68
N SER A 52 0.91 5.72 6.38
CA SER A 52 0.88 5.11 5.04
C SER A 52 -0.26 4.12 4.84
N LYS A 53 -1.26 4.05 5.73
CA LYS A 53 -2.31 3.01 5.70
C LYS A 53 -3.03 2.89 4.37
N HIS A 54 -3.32 4.02 3.72
CA HIS A 54 -4.03 4.02 2.43
C HIS A 54 -3.15 3.53 1.28
N PHE A 55 -1.84 3.82 1.33
CA PHE A 55 -0.88 3.30 0.35
C PHE A 55 -0.77 1.78 0.48
N HIS A 56 -0.54 1.27 1.68
CA HIS A 56 -0.47 -0.18 1.91
C HIS A 56 -1.80 -0.88 1.63
N MET A 57 -2.94 -0.24 1.91
CA MET A 57 -4.24 -0.78 1.53
C MET A 57 -4.39 -0.87 0.00
N GLY A 58 -3.88 0.11 -0.75
CA GLY A 58 -3.81 0.03 -2.21
C GLY A 58 -2.99 -1.17 -2.70
N CYS A 59 -1.81 -1.40 -2.09
CA CYS A 59 -1.00 -2.59 -2.38
C CYS A 59 -1.75 -3.89 -2.08
N LEU A 60 -2.42 -3.98 -0.93
CA LEU A 60 -3.21 -5.16 -0.57
C LEU A 60 -4.31 -5.45 -1.59
N VAL A 61 -5.04 -4.43 -2.05
CA VAL A 61 -6.05 -4.62 -3.10
C VAL A 61 -5.41 -5.16 -4.38
N ASP A 62 -4.26 -4.64 -4.78
CA ASP A 62 -3.56 -5.13 -5.97
C ASP A 62 -3.12 -6.60 -5.81
N TYR A 63 -2.37 -6.93 -4.76
CA TYR A 63 -1.88 -8.29 -4.50
C TYR A 63 -2.97 -9.31 -4.19
N MET A 64 -4.14 -8.88 -3.70
CA MET A 64 -5.28 -9.76 -3.52
C MET A 64 -6.03 -10.03 -4.82
N ASN A 65 -5.83 -9.23 -5.87
CA ASN A 65 -6.47 -9.42 -7.17
C ASN A 65 -5.50 -9.93 -8.26
N ASN A 66 -4.19 -9.79 -8.02
CA ASN A 66 -3.11 -10.15 -8.93
C ASN A 66 -2.06 -10.99 -8.19
N VAL A 67 -1.49 -11.98 -8.88
CA VAL A 67 -0.38 -12.83 -8.41
C VAL A 67 0.81 -12.61 -9.32
N TYR A 68 1.87 -11.99 -8.82
CA TYR A 68 3.11 -11.78 -9.56
C TYR A 68 4.07 -12.96 -9.35
N GLU A 69 4.76 -13.35 -10.42
CA GLU A 69 5.76 -14.44 -10.44
C GLU A 69 6.96 -14.16 -9.53
N ASP A 70 7.24 -12.90 -9.21
CA ASP A 70 8.36 -12.44 -8.39
C ASP A 70 7.95 -12.03 -6.96
N GLU A 71 6.74 -12.37 -6.52
CA GLU A 71 6.34 -12.14 -5.12
C GLU A 71 7.16 -13.00 -4.15
N ASP A 72 7.59 -12.42 -3.02
CA ASP A 72 8.35 -13.12 -1.96
C ASP A 72 7.52 -14.13 -1.12
N THR A 73 6.36 -14.56 -1.60
CA THR A 73 5.46 -15.51 -0.91
C THR A 73 5.21 -16.72 -1.77
N ASP A 74 4.83 -17.87 -1.20
CA ASP A 74 4.43 -19.08 -1.96
C ASP A 74 3.20 -18.76 -2.84
N PHE A 75 3.45 -18.24 -4.03
CA PHE A 75 2.45 -17.69 -4.92
C PHE A 75 1.79 -18.79 -5.74
N GLU A 76 2.48 -19.93 -5.88
CA GLU A 76 2.01 -21.14 -6.57
C GLU A 76 0.74 -21.72 -5.92
N ASP A 77 0.62 -21.60 -4.59
CA ASP A 77 -0.51 -22.12 -3.82
C ASP A 77 -1.86 -21.53 -4.26
N VAL A 78 -1.85 -20.30 -4.80
CA VAL A 78 -3.06 -19.57 -5.19
C VAL A 78 -3.27 -19.55 -6.71
N LEU A 79 -2.44 -20.24 -7.49
CA LEU A 79 -2.62 -20.38 -8.93
C LEU A 79 -3.61 -21.49 -9.28
N THR A 80 -4.18 -21.41 -10.49
CA THR A 80 -4.90 -22.53 -11.07
C THR A 80 -3.91 -23.62 -11.50
N SER A 81 -4.38 -24.86 -11.64
CA SER A 81 -3.54 -25.95 -12.16
C SER A 81 -3.04 -25.68 -13.58
N GLU A 82 -3.82 -24.96 -14.38
CA GLU A 82 -3.44 -24.54 -15.74
C GLU A 82 -2.32 -23.50 -15.71
N ASP A 83 -2.47 -22.43 -14.93
CA ASP A 83 -1.46 -21.38 -14.80
C ASP A 83 -0.14 -21.93 -14.23
N LEU A 84 -0.22 -22.82 -13.24
CA LEU A 84 0.94 -23.49 -12.66
C LEU A 84 1.64 -24.38 -13.70
N HIS A 85 0.87 -25.12 -14.51
CA HIS A 85 1.43 -25.92 -15.60
C HIS A 85 2.11 -25.04 -16.66
N GLU A 86 1.51 -23.90 -17.01
CA GLU A 86 2.12 -22.93 -17.92
C GLU A 86 3.45 -22.41 -17.38
N LEU A 87 3.49 -22.05 -16.09
CA LEU A 87 4.69 -21.52 -15.44
C LEU A 87 5.84 -22.53 -15.43
N THR A 88 5.54 -23.80 -15.12
CA THR A 88 6.56 -24.87 -15.08
C THR A 88 7.10 -25.23 -16.47
N THR A 89 6.27 -25.12 -17.52
CA THR A 89 6.63 -25.54 -18.88
C THR A 89 7.28 -24.42 -19.70
N LYS A 90 6.90 -23.16 -19.47
CA LYS A 90 7.33 -22.02 -20.29
C LYS A 90 8.25 -21.08 -19.53
N ARG A 91 9.52 -21.03 -19.94
CA ARG A 91 10.46 -20.01 -19.44
C ARG A 91 9.98 -18.59 -19.76
N ASN A 92 10.08 -17.69 -18.79
CA ASN A 92 9.86 -16.27 -19.02
C ASN A 92 11.01 -15.68 -19.88
N THR A 93 10.70 -15.24 -21.09
CA THR A 93 11.66 -14.62 -22.03
C THR A 93 11.49 -13.10 -22.14
N THR A 94 10.45 -12.55 -21.52
CA THR A 94 10.06 -11.13 -21.65
C THR A 94 10.85 -10.23 -20.71
N GLY A 95 11.47 -10.79 -19.66
CA GLY A 95 12.21 -10.05 -18.64
C GLY A 95 11.33 -9.26 -17.67
N LYS A 96 10.00 -9.37 -17.80
CA LYS A 96 9.01 -8.82 -16.87
C LYS A 96 8.32 -9.98 -16.16
N PRO A 97 8.10 -9.91 -14.83
CA PRO A 97 7.36 -10.93 -14.10
C PRO A 97 5.99 -11.18 -14.72
N ARG A 98 5.59 -12.44 -14.82
CA ARG A 98 4.22 -12.79 -15.22
C ARG A 98 3.25 -12.41 -14.11
N VAL A 99 2.03 -12.05 -14.50
CA VAL A 99 0.95 -11.68 -13.58
C VAL A 99 -0.26 -12.58 -13.86
N PHE A 100 -0.74 -13.25 -12.83
CA PHE A 100 -1.86 -14.17 -12.88
C PHE A 100 -3.02 -13.68 -12.03
N ARG A 101 -4.19 -14.26 -12.23
CA ARG A 101 -5.34 -14.06 -11.34
C ARG A 101 -5.35 -15.17 -10.28
N PRO A 102 -5.56 -14.85 -8.99
CA PRO A 102 -5.72 -15.88 -7.99
C PRO A 102 -6.92 -16.79 -8.28
N ARG A 103 -6.79 -18.07 -7.90
CA ARG A 103 -7.80 -19.13 -8.11
C ARG A 103 -9.08 -18.92 -7.31
N TYR A 104 -9.02 -18.27 -6.15
CA TYR A 104 -10.23 -17.95 -5.39
C TYR A 104 -11.12 -16.95 -6.14
N LYS A 105 -12.42 -16.93 -5.82
CA LYS A 105 -13.42 -16.13 -6.56
C LYS A 105 -13.49 -14.67 -6.12
N ILE A 106 -13.23 -14.39 -4.84
CA ILE A 106 -13.38 -13.05 -4.29
C ILE A 106 -12.45 -12.04 -4.99
N ARG A 107 -12.97 -10.85 -5.29
CA ARG A 107 -12.20 -9.72 -5.81
C ARG A 107 -12.36 -8.54 -4.85
N PRO A 108 -11.60 -8.55 -3.73
CA PRO A 108 -11.87 -7.65 -2.63
C PRO A 108 -11.49 -6.21 -3.01
N THR A 109 -12.36 -5.26 -2.64
CA THR A 109 -12.08 -3.83 -2.66
C THR A 109 -11.41 -3.42 -1.35
N ALA A 110 -10.85 -2.20 -1.27
CA ALA A 110 -10.29 -1.68 -0.03
C ALA A 110 -11.29 -1.74 1.14
N GLY A 111 -12.57 -1.45 0.87
CA GLY A 111 -13.63 -1.53 1.88
C GLY A 111 -13.86 -2.95 2.41
N LEU A 112 -13.87 -3.96 1.54
CA LEU A 112 -14.02 -5.36 1.96
C LEU A 112 -12.80 -5.85 2.77
N ILE A 113 -11.60 -5.40 2.42
CA ILE A 113 -10.40 -5.72 3.20
C ILE A 113 -10.49 -5.05 4.57
N TRP A 114 -10.88 -3.77 4.65
CA TRP A 114 -11.08 -3.11 5.94
C TRP A 114 -12.12 -3.80 6.81
N GLU A 115 -13.28 -4.12 6.26
CA GLU A 115 -14.32 -4.84 6.97
C GLU A 115 -13.81 -6.17 7.52
N LYS A 116 -13.03 -6.92 6.71
CA LYS A 116 -12.40 -8.17 7.13
C LYS A 116 -11.41 -7.95 8.28
N LEU A 117 -10.59 -6.90 8.20
CA LEU A 117 -9.61 -6.56 9.24
C LEU A 117 -10.27 -6.08 10.53
N GLU A 118 -11.32 -5.26 10.45
CA GLU A 118 -12.09 -4.78 11.61
C GLU A 118 -12.80 -5.92 12.34
N ASN A 119 -13.19 -6.98 11.62
CA ASN A 119 -13.74 -8.19 12.23
C ASN A 119 -12.69 -9.00 12.99
N MET A 120 -11.43 -8.96 12.55
CA MET A 120 -10.34 -9.81 13.05
C MET A 120 -9.42 -9.15 14.07
N TYR A 121 -9.26 -7.83 13.98
CA TYR A 121 -8.30 -7.05 14.74
C TYR A 121 -8.95 -5.80 15.32
N ASP A 122 -8.46 -5.37 16.49
CA ASP A 122 -8.78 -4.04 17.00
C ASP A 122 -7.97 -2.98 16.25
N MET A 123 -8.51 -2.55 15.11
CA MET A 123 -7.86 -1.56 14.24
C MET A 123 -7.65 -0.21 14.93
N LYS A 124 -8.48 0.15 15.92
CA LYS A 124 -8.35 1.41 16.66
C LYS A 124 -7.13 1.38 17.57
N GLU A 125 -6.92 0.27 18.27
CA GLU A 125 -5.76 0.10 19.13
C GLU A 125 -4.47 -0.05 18.32
N ILE A 126 -4.52 -0.71 17.15
CA ILE A 126 -3.37 -0.75 16.23
C ILE A 126 -2.99 0.68 15.80
N GLU A 127 -3.94 1.46 15.28
CA GLU A 127 -3.69 2.83 14.80
C GLU A 127 -3.10 3.73 15.90
N LYS A 128 -3.57 3.59 17.14
CA LYS A 128 -3.05 4.35 18.28
C LYS A 128 -1.59 4.01 18.62
N ASN A 129 -1.17 2.77 18.37
CA ASN A 129 0.18 2.28 18.63
C ASN A 129 1.15 2.55 17.47
N GLU A 130 0.66 3.08 16.34
CA GLU A 130 1.53 3.48 15.23
C GLU A 130 2.34 4.72 15.59
N ALA A 131 3.65 4.63 15.35
CA ALA A 131 4.53 5.78 15.51
C ALA A 131 4.20 6.84 14.46
N ILE A 132 4.06 8.08 14.91
CA ILE A 132 3.98 9.24 14.03
C ILE A 132 5.41 9.72 13.79
N PRO A 133 5.89 9.76 12.53
CA PRO A 133 7.21 10.29 12.22
C PRO A 133 7.39 11.71 12.75
N GLU A 134 8.59 12.02 13.25
CA GLU A 134 8.93 13.35 13.71
C GLU A 134 8.74 14.39 12.59
N GLY A 135 8.26 15.58 12.95
CA GLY A 135 8.00 16.67 12.01
C GLY A 135 6.75 16.51 11.15
N LEU A 136 6.12 15.33 11.06
CA LEU A 136 4.93 15.14 10.21
C LEU A 136 3.73 15.98 10.66
N LEU A 137 3.59 16.20 11.96
CA LEU A 137 2.53 17.05 12.54
C LEU A 137 2.98 18.50 12.76
N GLU A 138 4.25 18.81 12.48
CA GLU A 138 4.77 20.15 12.67
C GLU A 138 4.17 21.08 11.63
N LYS A 139 3.50 22.13 12.10
CA LYS A 139 2.96 23.18 11.24
C LYS A 139 4.11 24.11 10.89
N SER A 140 4.58 24.03 9.66
CA SER A 140 5.53 24.98 9.09
C SER A 140 4.85 25.88 8.08
N GLU A 141 5.24 27.15 8.03
CA GLU A 141 4.89 28.01 6.91
C GLU A 141 5.62 27.53 5.66
N PHE A 142 4.96 27.58 4.50
CA PHE A 142 5.58 27.19 3.24
C PHE A 142 6.70 28.17 2.90
N CYS A 143 7.94 27.67 2.90
CA CYS A 143 9.11 28.40 2.44
C CYS A 143 9.59 27.79 1.12
N LEU A 144 9.86 28.64 0.13
CA LEU A 144 10.45 28.21 -1.11
C LEU A 144 11.95 27.94 -0.89
N PRO A 145 12.51 26.78 -1.29
CA PRO A 145 13.92 26.47 -1.05
C PRO A 145 14.86 27.54 -1.63
N GLU A 146 15.71 28.12 -0.79
CA GLU A 146 16.62 29.20 -1.21
C GLU A 146 17.72 28.69 -2.15
N ASP A 147 18.14 27.43 -2.02
CA ASP A 147 19.18 26.84 -2.88
C ASP A 147 18.74 26.73 -4.34
N ASP A 148 17.47 26.36 -4.57
CA ASP A 148 16.92 26.17 -5.92
C ASP A 148 16.33 27.46 -6.51
N PHE A 149 15.77 28.33 -5.65
CA PHE A 149 14.96 29.47 -6.08
C PHE A 149 15.42 30.82 -5.53
N GLY A 150 16.57 30.88 -4.85
CA GLY A 150 17.08 32.10 -4.22
C GLY A 150 17.25 33.25 -5.20
N ASP A 151 17.72 32.99 -6.43
CA ASP A 151 17.82 34.00 -7.48
C ASP A 151 16.45 34.59 -7.86
N LEU A 152 15.42 33.75 -7.96
CA LEU A 152 14.05 34.19 -8.25
C LEU A 152 13.48 35.00 -7.09
N LEU A 153 13.74 34.58 -5.85
CA LEU A 153 13.31 35.30 -4.64
C LEU A 153 13.96 36.70 -4.59
N ARG A 154 15.29 36.81 -4.80
CA ARG A 154 15.98 38.10 -4.84
C ARG A 154 15.48 38.99 -5.97
N LYS A 155 15.27 38.43 -7.17
CA LYS A 155 14.75 39.18 -8.32
C LYS A 155 13.34 39.70 -8.06
N LYS A 156 12.48 38.91 -7.40
CA LYS A 156 11.16 39.38 -6.96
C LYS A 156 11.30 40.57 -6.02
N ASP A 157 12.20 40.50 -5.05
CA ASP A 157 12.43 41.58 -4.10
C ASP A 157 13.01 42.84 -4.75
N GLU A 158 13.91 42.71 -5.72
CA GLU A 158 14.45 43.82 -6.51
C GLU A 158 13.35 44.52 -7.33
N LEU A 159 12.49 43.75 -7.99
CA LEU A 159 11.34 44.29 -8.73
C LEU A 159 10.33 44.97 -7.80
N ASN A 160 10.09 44.40 -6.62
CA ASN A 160 9.18 44.96 -5.63
C ASN A 160 9.73 46.22 -4.96
N ARG A 161 11.07 46.31 -4.79
CA ARG A 161 11.77 47.55 -4.39
C ARG A 161 11.86 48.58 -5.51
N GLY A 162 11.59 48.20 -6.77
CA GLY A 162 11.52 49.10 -7.91
C GLY A 162 10.33 50.06 -7.91
N PHE A 163 9.30 49.81 -7.08
CA PHE A 163 8.24 50.78 -6.82
C PHE A 163 8.55 51.58 -5.56
N VAL A 164 9.46 52.54 -5.69
CA VAL A 164 9.55 53.66 -4.74
C VAL A 164 8.59 54.73 -5.27
N ALA A 165 7.42 54.88 -4.65
CA ALA A 165 6.61 56.07 -4.87
C ALA A 165 7.51 57.30 -4.61
N PRO A 166 7.57 58.30 -5.50
CA PRO A 166 8.50 59.42 -5.35
C PRO A 166 8.25 60.09 -3.99
N GLN A 167 9.23 59.99 -3.09
CA GLN A 167 9.21 60.74 -1.85
C GLN A 167 9.39 62.21 -2.21
N THR A 168 8.31 62.97 -2.08
CA THR A 168 8.35 64.42 -2.19
C THR A 168 9.10 64.99 -0.99
N GLY A 169 10.34 65.45 -1.23
CA GLY A 169 10.93 66.56 -0.48
C GLY A 169 12.22 66.26 0.29
N GLY A 170 13.27 67.04 -0.05
CA GLY A 170 14.16 67.63 0.96
C GLY A 170 15.62 67.17 1.05
N GLY A 171 16.47 67.68 0.15
CA GLY A 171 17.77 68.31 0.45
C GLY A 171 18.86 67.60 1.29
N GLN A 172 19.99 67.32 0.61
CA GLN A 172 21.40 67.29 1.06
C GLN A 172 21.78 66.20 2.10
N SER A 173 22.92 65.52 2.08
CA SER A 173 24.30 65.88 1.69
C SER A 173 25.12 64.61 1.45
N VAL A 174 26.02 64.62 0.46
CA VAL A 174 26.97 63.54 0.16
C VAL A 174 28.23 63.67 1.04
N PRO A 175 28.69 62.63 1.76
CA PRO A 175 30.08 62.55 2.18
C PRO A 175 30.88 61.70 1.18
N ARG A 176 31.96 62.31 0.72
CA ARG A 176 32.97 61.81 -0.22
C ARG A 176 33.73 60.62 0.39
N ARG A 177 33.59 59.42 -0.18
CA ARG A 177 34.32 58.20 0.22
C ARG A 177 35.80 58.32 -0.19
N LYS A 178 36.69 58.32 0.80
CA LYS A 178 38.15 58.29 0.64
C LYS A 178 38.58 56.89 0.20
N GLN A 179 39.19 56.82 -0.98
CA GLN A 179 39.85 55.66 -1.55
C GLN A 179 40.98 55.18 -0.63
N ARG A 180 40.96 53.89 -0.28
CA ARG A 180 42.15 53.14 0.16
C ARG A 180 42.19 51.85 -0.64
N ASP A 181 43.05 51.86 -1.65
CA ASP A 181 43.70 50.67 -2.17
C ASP A 181 44.59 50.08 -1.06
N SER A 182 44.55 48.76 -0.87
CA SER A 182 45.76 47.90 -0.88
C SER A 182 45.51 46.50 -0.31
N ALA A 183 45.77 45.53 -1.18
CA ALA A 183 46.55 44.31 -0.96
C ALA A 183 45.95 43.11 -0.17
N SER A 184 45.88 42.01 -0.92
CA SER A 184 45.99 40.63 -0.49
C SER A 184 47.09 40.40 0.55
N LEU A 185 46.84 39.50 1.51
CA LEU A 185 47.92 38.65 2.03
C LEU A 185 47.38 37.26 2.38
N VAL A 186 47.91 36.31 1.64
CA VAL A 186 47.95 34.88 1.88
C VAL A 186 48.81 34.63 3.11
N ALA A 187 48.41 33.74 4.02
CA ALA A 187 49.33 33.16 4.98
C ALA A 187 48.98 31.69 5.21
N ALA A 188 49.85 30.84 4.69
CA ALA A 188 50.00 29.45 5.07
C ALA A 188 50.65 29.34 6.45
N GLY A 189 50.36 28.24 7.15
CA GLY A 189 50.96 27.83 8.42
C GLY A 189 50.23 26.61 8.93
#